data_AF-A0A948C408-F1
#
_entry.id   AF-A0A948C408-F1
#
_cell.length_a   1.000
_cell.length_b   1.000
_cell.length_c   1.000
_cell.angle_alpha   90.00
_cell.angle_beta   90.00
_cell.angle_gamma   90.00
#
_symmetry.space_group_name_H-M   'P 1'
#
loop_
_entity.id
_entity.type
_entity.pdbx_description
1 polymer ?
#
loop_
_entity_poly.entity_id
_entity_poly.type
_entity_poly.pdbx_seq_one_letter_code
_entity_poly.pdbx_strand_id
1 'polypeptide(L)'
;MSFVAMAPEHPLVDEITTKECKKAVEKYKEEAKHKTQLERTELQKDKTGVFCGAYAINPFNNQKVPIYIADYVLAGYGTGVVMAVPAHDERDFEFAKKYNVPITNSILPIDKNHEEYKNILNETFCYTEK
;
A
#
# COMPACT_ATOMS: atom_id res chain seq x y z
N MET A 1 -8.49 -3.40 5.27
CA MET A 1 -7.28 -3.64 4.45
C MET A 1 -7.70 -3.69 3.00
N SER A 2 -7.13 -2.83 2.17
CA SER A 2 -7.47 -2.75 0.73
C SER A 2 -6.40 -3.33 -0.19
N PHE A 3 -5.14 -3.35 0.26
CA PHE A 3 -4.02 -3.97 -0.44
C PHE A 3 -2.94 -4.38 0.56
N VAL A 4 -1.94 -5.12 0.09
CA VAL A 4 -0.73 -5.46 0.83
C VAL A 4 0.46 -4.86 0.10
N ALA A 5 1.36 -4.18 0.82
CA ALA A 5 2.62 -3.71 0.29
C ALA A 5 3.77 -4.54 0.85
N MET A 6 4.69 -4.98 0.00
CA MET A 6 5.82 -5.83 0.38
C MET A 6 7.14 -5.21 -0.07
N ALA A 7 8.17 -5.33 0.76
CA ALA A 7 9.51 -4.85 0.40
C ALA A 7 10.04 -5.58 -0.84
N PRO A 8 10.72 -4.88 -1.77
CA PRO A 8 11.32 -5.51 -2.96
C PRO A 8 12.29 -6.66 -2.66
N GLU A 9 12.95 -6.61 -1.51
CA GLU A 9 13.93 -7.61 -1.08
C GLU A 9 13.30 -8.81 -0.33
N HIS A 10 11.98 -8.81 -0.11
CA HIS A 10 11.33 -9.84 0.68
C HIS A 10 11.35 -11.21 -0.05
N PRO A 11 11.69 -12.33 0.62
CA PRO A 11 11.87 -13.64 -0.03
C PRO A 11 10.63 -14.11 -0.81
N LEU A 12 9.43 -13.89 -0.26
CA LEU A 12 8.17 -14.30 -0.89
C LEU A 12 7.87 -13.58 -2.22
N VAL A 13 8.53 -12.45 -2.53
CA VAL A 13 8.27 -11.72 -3.78
C VAL A 13 8.49 -12.62 -4.98
N ASP A 14 9.59 -13.37 -5.00
CA ASP A 14 9.93 -14.23 -6.13
C ASP A 14 9.05 -15.49 -6.20
N GLU A 15 8.46 -15.90 -5.08
CA GLU A 15 7.57 -17.07 -5.00
C GLU A 15 6.16 -16.75 -5.49
N ILE A 16 5.62 -15.59 -5.13
CA ILE A 16 4.22 -15.24 -5.41
C ILE A 16 4.04 -14.51 -6.74
N THR A 17 5.10 -13.91 -7.28
CA THR A 17 5.00 -13.12 -8.52
C THR A 17 4.59 -14.00 -9.69
N THR A 18 3.53 -13.60 -10.39
CA THR A 18 3.07 -14.35 -11.57
C THR A 18 4.01 -14.17 -12.76
N LYS A 19 3.96 -15.09 -13.72
CA LYS A 19 4.85 -15.08 -14.89
C LYS A 19 4.71 -13.80 -15.71
N GLU A 20 3.50 -13.27 -15.80
CA GLU A 20 3.15 -12.06 -16.55
C GLU A 20 3.73 -10.81 -15.90
N CYS A 21 3.79 -10.78 -14.56
CA CYS A 21 4.31 -9.65 -13.79
C CYS A 21 5.82 -9.74 -13.54
N LYS A 22 6.45 -10.91 -13.74
CA LYS A 22 7.85 -11.18 -13.40
C LYS A 22 8.82 -10.13 -13.93
N LYS A 23 8.75 -9.78 -15.23
CA LYS A 23 9.65 -8.79 -15.84
C LYS A 23 9.50 -7.40 -15.22
N ALA A 24 8.28 -7.00 -14.88
CA ALA A 24 8.01 -5.71 -14.25
C ALA A 24 8.50 -5.67 -12.80
N VAL A 25 8.29 -6.76 -12.04
CA VAL A 25 8.76 -6.90 -10.67
C VAL A 25 10.29 -6.94 -10.61
N GLU A 26 10.97 -7.71 -11.46
CA GLU A 26 12.43 -7.76 -11.52
C GLU A 26 13.03 -6.38 -11.84
N LYS A 27 12.47 -5.67 -12.82
CA LYS A 27 12.90 -4.29 -13.13
C LYS A 27 12.75 -3.38 -11.92
N TYR A 28 11.62 -3.46 -11.22
CA TYR A 28 11.36 -2.65 -10.04
C TYR A 28 12.29 -2.98 -8.87
N LYS A 29 12.61 -4.27 -8.66
CA LYS A 29 13.60 -4.70 -7.66
C LYS A 29 14.97 -4.11 -7.94
N GLU A 30 15.42 -4.09 -9.19
CA GLU A 30 16.70 -3.45 -9.56
C GLU A 30 16.67 -1.94 -9.34
N GLU A 31 15.60 -1.25 -9.75
CA GLU A 31 15.44 0.19 -9.50
C GLU A 31 15.45 0.52 -8.00
N ALA A 32 14.82 -0.31 -7.17
CA ALA A 32 14.78 -0.14 -5.72
C ALA A 32 16.13 -0.37 -5.03
N LYS A 33 16.99 -1.27 -5.56
CA LYS A 33 18.35 -1.50 -5.05
C LYS A 33 19.27 -0.28 -5.20
N HIS A 34 19.02 0.54 -6.21
CA HIS A 34 19.80 1.76 -6.45
C HIS A 34 19.40 2.92 -5.52
N LYS A 35 18.29 2.78 -4.77
CA LYS A 35 17.85 3.76 -3.78
C LYS A 35 18.43 3.41 -2.41
N THR A 36 18.92 4.41 -1.72
CA THR A 36 19.31 4.32 -0.32
C THR A 36 18.08 4.10 0.58
N GLN A 37 18.28 3.55 1.78
CA GLN A 37 17.18 3.43 2.75
C GLN A 37 16.57 4.80 3.10
N LEU A 38 17.37 5.86 3.17
CA LEU A 38 16.90 7.23 3.41
C LEU A 38 15.97 7.70 2.29
N GLU A 39 16.32 7.45 1.04
CA GLU A 39 15.48 7.76 -0.12
C GLU A 39 14.18 6.96 -0.16
N ARG A 40 14.09 5.88 0.63
CA ARG A 40 12.91 5.01 0.78
C ARG A 40 12.06 5.31 2.02
N THR A 41 12.48 6.25 2.85
CA THR A 41 11.71 6.67 4.04
C THR A 41 10.62 7.70 3.68
N GLU A 42 9.89 8.18 4.68
CA GLU A 42 8.81 9.18 4.55
C GLU A 42 9.23 10.50 3.89
N LEU A 43 10.54 10.76 3.75
CA LEU A 43 11.08 11.88 2.97
C LEU A 43 10.83 11.73 1.46
N GLN A 44 10.51 10.53 0.98
CA GLN A 44 10.19 10.26 -0.42
C GLN A 44 8.77 10.76 -0.74
N LYS A 45 8.69 11.89 -1.44
CA LYS A 45 7.41 12.47 -1.90
C LYS A 45 6.66 11.55 -2.88
N ASP A 46 7.40 10.75 -3.64
CA ASP A 46 6.84 9.91 -4.70
C ASP A 46 6.92 8.43 -4.32
N LYS A 47 5.83 7.94 -3.74
CA LYS A 47 5.67 6.51 -3.45
C LYS A 47 5.49 5.75 -4.76
N THR A 48 6.29 4.71 -4.93
CA THR A 48 6.22 3.86 -6.12
C THR A 48 5.93 2.43 -5.71
N GLY A 49 5.41 1.66 -6.65
CA GLY A 49 5.20 0.24 -6.50
C GLY A 49 4.77 -0.41 -7.80
N VAL A 50 4.82 -1.73 -7.81
CA VAL A 50 4.44 -2.57 -8.94
C VAL A 50 3.55 -3.72 -8.47
N PHE A 51 2.49 -3.99 -9.21
CA PHE A 51 1.61 -5.12 -8.94
C PHE A 51 2.32 -6.44 -9.32
N CYS A 52 2.33 -7.42 -8.41
CA CYS A 52 3.04 -8.69 -8.65
C CYS A 52 2.16 -9.79 -9.26
N GLY A 53 0.88 -9.52 -9.53
CA GLY A 53 -0.05 -10.52 -10.07
C GLY A 53 -0.72 -11.38 -8.99
N ALA A 54 -0.25 -11.30 -7.75
CA ALA A 54 -0.78 -12.07 -6.63
C ALA A 54 -1.78 -11.27 -5.79
N TYR A 55 -2.62 -12.01 -5.08
CA TYR A 55 -3.62 -11.48 -4.15
C TYR A 55 -3.48 -12.17 -2.79
N ALA A 56 -3.62 -11.39 -1.72
CA ALA A 56 -3.79 -11.92 -0.37
C ALA A 56 -5.28 -12.04 -0.05
N ILE A 57 -5.64 -12.89 0.90
CA ILE A 57 -6.99 -12.96 1.45
C ILE A 57 -7.04 -12.13 2.73
N ASN A 58 -7.93 -11.15 2.78
CA ASN A 58 -8.23 -10.45 4.03
C ASN A 58 -9.00 -11.41 4.96
N PRO A 59 -8.45 -11.80 6.12
CA PRO A 59 -9.06 -12.82 6.98
C PRO A 59 -10.39 -12.37 7.62
N PHE A 60 -10.69 -11.07 7.62
CA PHE A 60 -11.89 -10.54 8.27
C PHE A 60 -13.13 -10.56 7.37
N ASN A 61 -12.94 -10.42 6.06
CA ASN A 61 -14.05 -10.34 5.10
C ASN A 61 -13.88 -11.30 3.90
N ASN A 62 -12.84 -12.13 3.91
CA ASN A 62 -12.46 -13.08 2.87
C ASN A 62 -12.30 -12.48 1.46
N GLN A 63 -12.16 -11.16 1.35
CA GLN A 63 -11.94 -10.51 0.06
C GLN A 63 -10.48 -10.66 -0.38
N LYS A 64 -10.30 -10.82 -1.69
CA LYS A 64 -8.98 -10.77 -2.32
C LYS A 64 -8.50 -9.33 -2.39
N VAL A 65 -7.33 -9.07 -1.85
CA VAL A 65 -6.66 -7.76 -1.93
C VAL A 65 -5.38 -7.91 -2.75
N PRO A 66 -5.08 -6.96 -3.66
CA PRO A 66 -3.87 -7.03 -4.49
C PRO A 66 -2.61 -6.89 -3.63
N ILE A 67 -1.54 -7.56 -4.05
CA ILE A 67 -0.22 -7.43 -3.45
C ILE A 67 0.65 -6.56 -4.36
N TYR A 68 1.21 -5.49 -3.80
CA TYR A 68 2.15 -4.59 -4.46
C TYR A 68 3.54 -4.74 -3.86
N ILE A 69 4.56 -4.67 -4.72
CA ILE A 69 5.94 -4.53 -4.30
C ILE A 69 6.25 -3.05 -4.27
N ALA A 70 6.66 -2.51 -3.12
CA ALA A 70 6.80 -1.08 -2.93
C ALA A 70 8.05 -0.73 -2.12
N ASP A 71 8.82 0.24 -2.60
CA ASP A 71 10.10 0.64 -2.03
C ASP A 71 9.99 1.35 -0.68
N TYR A 72 8.83 1.95 -0.37
CA TYR A 72 8.56 2.55 0.94
C TYR A 72 8.39 1.51 2.07
N VAL A 73 8.31 0.22 1.74
CA VAL A 73 8.35 -0.88 2.73
C VAL A 73 9.79 -1.36 2.85
N LEU A 74 10.29 -1.41 4.09
CA LEU A 74 11.67 -1.79 4.40
C LEU A 74 11.73 -3.23 4.91
N ALA A 75 12.49 -4.10 4.24
CA ALA A 75 12.62 -5.50 4.61
C ALA A 75 13.21 -5.71 6.03
N GLY A 76 14.05 -4.80 6.50
CA GLY A 76 14.68 -4.86 7.82
C GLY A 76 13.83 -4.29 8.97
N TYR A 77 12.62 -3.79 8.68
CA TYR A 77 11.73 -3.22 9.69
C TYR A 77 10.42 -4.00 9.76
N GLY A 78 10.08 -4.49 10.97
CA GLY A 78 8.93 -5.37 11.16
C GLY A 78 9.09 -6.69 10.39
N THR A 79 8.06 -7.08 9.64
CA THR A 79 8.07 -8.29 8.80
C THR A 79 8.49 -8.03 7.35
N GLY A 80 8.75 -6.77 6.97
CA GLY A 80 8.97 -6.39 5.56
C GLY A 80 7.69 -6.45 4.71
N VAL A 81 6.52 -6.53 5.34
CA VAL A 81 5.19 -6.55 4.71
C VAL A 81 4.25 -5.65 5.51
N VAL A 82 3.46 -4.84 4.83
CA VAL A 82 2.51 -3.90 5.44
C VAL A 82 1.10 -4.19 4.91
N MET A 83 0.15 -4.30 5.83
CA MET A 83 -1.28 -4.24 5.49
C MET A 83 -1.67 -2.77 5.29
N ALA A 84 -2.25 -2.44 4.14
CA ALA A 84 -2.56 -1.05 3.84
C ALA A 84 -4.02 -0.69 4.16
N VAL A 85 -4.21 0.45 4.81
CA VAL A 85 -5.53 0.99 5.20
C VAL A 85 -5.66 2.44 4.70
N PRO A 86 -5.93 2.64 3.40
CA PRO A 86 -5.86 3.96 2.75
C PRO A 86 -6.77 5.03 3.35
N ALA A 87 -7.90 4.64 3.94
CA ALA A 87 -8.83 5.58 4.55
C ALA A 87 -8.27 6.27 5.80
N HIS A 88 -7.24 5.68 6.42
CA HIS A 88 -6.76 6.06 7.76
C HIS A 88 -5.23 6.15 7.86
N ASP A 89 -4.51 6.07 6.73
CA ASP A 89 -3.07 6.27 6.64
C ASP A 89 -2.80 7.07 5.34
N GLU A 90 -2.29 8.31 5.48
CA GLU A 90 -2.08 9.24 4.36
C GLU A 90 -1.12 8.66 3.30
N ARG A 91 -0.15 7.89 3.79
CA ARG A 91 0.89 7.23 3.03
C ARG A 91 0.29 6.13 2.15
N ASP A 92 -0.69 5.39 2.64
CA ASP A 92 -1.45 4.39 1.88
C ASP A 92 -2.51 5.05 0.99
N PHE A 93 -3.08 6.17 1.42
CA PHE A 93 -4.05 6.95 0.67
C PHE A 93 -3.49 7.46 -0.67
N GLU A 94 -2.31 8.10 -0.63
CA GLU A 94 -1.64 8.59 -1.84
C GLU A 94 -1.26 7.43 -2.79
N PHE A 95 -0.82 6.30 -2.23
CA PHE A 95 -0.55 5.11 -3.02
C PHE A 95 -1.84 4.56 -3.66
N ALA A 96 -2.91 4.44 -2.89
CA ALA A 96 -4.19 3.93 -3.37
C ALA A 96 -4.77 4.82 -4.48
N LYS A 97 -4.68 6.14 -4.34
CA LYS A 97 -5.05 7.10 -5.39
C LYS A 97 -4.21 6.91 -6.66
N LYS A 98 -2.89 6.81 -6.52
CA LYS A 98 -1.97 6.66 -7.66
C LYS A 98 -2.19 5.35 -8.44
N TYR A 99 -2.48 4.27 -7.75
CA TYR A 99 -2.65 2.94 -8.33
C TYR A 99 -4.11 2.51 -8.48
N ASN A 100 -5.05 3.43 -8.25
CA ASN A 100 -6.50 3.23 -8.35
C ASN A 100 -6.99 2.00 -7.54
N VAL A 101 -6.44 1.84 -6.34
CA VAL A 101 -6.84 0.80 -5.38
C VAL A 101 -8.06 1.29 -4.60
N PRO A 102 -9.06 0.42 -4.34
CA PRO A 102 -10.25 0.81 -3.56
C PRO A 102 -9.87 1.36 -2.18
N ILE A 103 -10.38 2.54 -1.86
CA ILE A 103 -10.30 3.14 -0.54
C ILE A 103 -11.60 2.80 0.17
N THR A 104 -11.54 2.24 1.37
CA THR A 104 -12.76 1.83 2.10
C THR A 104 -12.67 2.32 3.53
N ASN A 105 -13.63 3.14 3.94
CA ASN A 105 -13.69 3.63 5.30
C ASN A 105 -14.09 2.51 6.27
N SER A 106 -13.28 2.35 7.32
CA SER A 106 -13.60 1.43 8.42
C SER A 106 -14.01 2.18 9.69
N ILE A 107 -13.64 3.46 9.78
CA ILE A 107 -13.91 4.36 10.90
C ILE A 107 -14.55 5.64 10.34
N LEU A 108 -15.55 6.16 11.05
CA LEU A 108 -16.18 7.44 10.74
C LEU A 108 -16.06 8.36 11.97
N PRO A 109 -15.85 9.67 11.77
CA PRO A 109 -15.90 10.63 12.87
C PRO A 109 -17.24 10.56 13.60
N ILE A 110 -17.19 10.64 14.94
CA ILE A 110 -18.38 10.64 15.80
C ILE A 110 -19.23 11.90 15.53
N ASP A 111 -18.57 13.04 15.34
CA ASP A 111 -19.24 14.28 14.98
C ASP A 111 -19.59 14.29 13.48
N LYS A 112 -20.89 14.23 13.20
CA LYS A 112 -21.43 14.28 11.84
C LYS A 112 -21.33 15.67 11.20
N ASN A 113 -21.02 16.69 12.00
CA ASN A 113 -20.75 18.05 11.52
C ASN A 113 -19.26 18.29 11.24
N HIS A 114 -18.41 17.27 11.34
CA HIS A 114 -17.02 17.36 10.95
C HIS A 114 -16.91 17.95 9.53
N GLU A 115 -16.04 18.94 9.34
CA GLU A 115 -15.94 19.70 8.09
C GLU A 115 -15.75 18.77 6.87
N GLU A 116 -14.91 17.76 7.07
CA GLU A 116 -14.61 16.74 6.05
C GLU A 116 -15.59 15.56 6.03
N TYR A 117 -16.67 15.52 6.83
CA TYR A 117 -17.54 14.35 6.96
C TYR A 117 -18.06 13.82 5.62
N LYS A 118 -18.45 14.72 4.71
CA LYS A 118 -18.90 14.36 3.36
C LYS A 118 -17.77 13.81 2.49
N ASN A 119 -16.56 14.35 2.62
CA ASN A 119 -15.40 13.91 1.86
C ASN A 119 -14.89 12.56 2.37
N ILE A 120 -14.99 12.31 3.68
CA ILE A 120 -14.76 11.00 4.28
C ILE A 120 -15.75 10.00 3.70
N LEU A 121 -17.06 10.28 3.73
CA LEU A 121 -18.08 9.39 3.15
C LEU A 121 -17.87 9.10 1.66
N ASN A 122 -17.36 10.08 0.91
CA ASN A 122 -17.06 9.94 -0.51
C ASN A 122 -15.67 9.34 -0.80
N GLU A 123 -14.94 8.89 0.22
CA GLU A 123 -13.60 8.27 0.10
C GLU A 123 -12.56 9.21 -0.54
N THR A 124 -12.80 10.52 -0.49
CA THR A 124 -11.92 11.55 -1.05
C THR A 124 -11.00 12.19 -0.02
N PHE A 125 -11.13 11.81 1.26
CA PHE A 125 -10.32 12.30 2.38
C PHE A 125 -9.80 11.15 3.27
N CYS A 126 -8.55 11.23 3.68
CA CYS A 126 -7.94 10.31 4.63
C CYS A 126 -8.22 10.79 6.06
N TYR A 127 -9.11 10.10 6.78
CA TYR A 127 -9.46 10.43 8.15
C TYR A 127 -8.56 9.71 9.14
N THR A 128 -7.86 10.46 9.98
CA THR A 128 -7.12 9.93 11.13
C THR A 128 -7.76 10.44 12.41
N GLU A 129 -8.12 9.53 13.32
CA GLU A 129 -8.48 9.92 14.69
C GLU A 129 -7.20 10.45 15.36
N LYS A 130 -7.14 11.75 15.63
CA LYS A 130 -6.12 12.36 16.50
C LYS A 130 -6.64 12.41 17.92
#